data_AF-A0A0S8F0S7-F1
#
_entry.id   AF-A0A0S8F0S7-F1
#
_cell.length_a   1.000
_cell.length_b   1.000
_cell.length_c   1.000
_cell.angle_alpha   90.00
_cell.angle_beta   90.00
_cell.angle_gamma   90.00
#
_symmetry.space_group_name_H-M   'P 1'
#
loop_
_entity.id
_entity.type
_entity.pdbx_description
1 polymer ?
#
loop_
_entity_poly.entity_id
_entity_poly.type
_entity_poly.pdbx_seq_one_letter_code
_entity_poly.pdbx_strand_id
1 'polypeptide(L)' 'MDDHRRKLNDSDIDSRLEPDTRLECRICWHVYDPAEGDEFEQIPPGTPFADLPEHWRCPQCDAEKGMFLPIEEDQED' A
#
# COMPACT_ATOMS: atom_id res chain seq x y z
N MET A 1 -20.29 -25.11 21.66
CA MET A 1 -21.15 -23.92 21.61
C MET A 1 -20.29 -22.89 22.31
N ASP A 2 -19.43 -22.15 21.61
CA ASP A 2 -19.71 -21.22 20.52
C ASP A 2 -18.61 -21.25 19.45
N ASP A 3 -19.03 -21.37 18.20
CA ASP A 3 -18.19 -21.28 17.00
C ASP A 3 -17.91 -19.79 16.72
N HIS A 4 -16.71 -19.33 17.04
CA HIS A 4 -16.20 -18.06 16.53
C HIS A 4 -14.95 -18.29 15.68
N ARG A 5 -15.10 -19.15 14.67
CA ARG A 5 -14.23 -19.11 13.49
C ARG A 5 -14.44 -17.74 12.84
N ARG A 6 -13.59 -16.77 13.17
CA ARG A 6 -13.57 -15.45 12.52
C ARG A 6 -13.48 -15.68 11.02
N LYS A 7 -14.59 -15.43 10.34
CA LYS A 7 -14.65 -15.26 8.89
C LYS A 7 -13.72 -14.08 8.61
N LEU A 8 -12.58 -14.36 7.99
CA LEU A 8 -11.74 -13.32 7.40
C LEU A 8 -12.54 -12.83 6.19
N ASN A 9 -13.09 -11.63 6.26
CA ASN A 9 -13.82 -11.02 5.16
C ASN A 9 -12.79 -10.32 4.25
N ASP A 10 -13.06 -10.31 2.95
CA ASP A 10 -12.23 -9.71 1.89
C ASP A 10 -11.95 -8.21 2.12
N SER A 11 -12.77 -7.55 2.96
CA SER A 11 -12.64 -6.15 3.37
C SER A 11 -11.60 -5.89 4.48
N ASP A 12 -11.00 -6.94 5.08
CA ASP A 12 -10.02 -6.81 6.18
C ASP A 12 -8.55 -6.78 5.69
N ILE A 13 -8.30 -6.77 4.38
CA ILE A 13 -6.93 -6.75 3.84
C ILE A 13 -6.31 -5.35 3.97
N ASP A 14 -7.12 -4.31 3.76
CA ASP A 14 -6.72 -2.91 3.97
C ASP A 14 -6.43 -2.61 5.46
N SER A 15 -7.16 -3.25 6.38
CA SER A 15 -7.04 -3.01 7.82
C SER A 15 -5.81 -3.66 8.49
N ARG A 16 -4.98 -4.40 7.74
CA ARG A 16 -3.75 -5.05 8.25
C ARG A 16 -2.47 -4.47 7.66
N LEU A 17 -2.57 -3.53 6.72
CA LEU A 17 -1.41 -2.81 6.21
C LEU A 17 -0.99 -1.79 7.28
N GLU A 18 0.28 -1.81 7.65
CA GLU A 18 0.82 -0.79 8.55
C GLU A 18 0.90 0.54 7.79
N PRO A 19 0.72 1.70 8.47
CA PRO A 19 0.76 2.98 7.79
C PRO A 19 2.13 3.29 7.13
N ASP A 20 3.18 2.61 7.60
CA ASP A 20 4.55 2.68 7.09
C ASP A 20 4.87 1.57 6.06
N THR A 21 3.90 0.72 5.71
CA THR A 21 4.12 -0.34 4.71
C THR A 21 4.47 0.30 3.38
N ARG A 22 5.65 -0.05 2.84
CA ARG A 22 6.07 0.31 1.49
C ARG A 22 5.48 -0.66 0.48
N LEU A 23 5.11 -0.15 -0.68
CA LEU A 23 4.57 -0.99 -1.75
C LEU A 23 5.32 -0.78 -3.06
N GLU A 24 5.52 -1.86 -3.79
CA GLU A 24 6.20 -1.84 -5.08
C GLU A 24 5.21 -2.06 -6.23
N CYS A 25 5.32 -1.21 -7.26
CA CYS A 25 4.57 -1.33 -8.49
C CYS A 25 5.03 -2.53 -9.31
N ARG A 26 4.13 -3.48 -9.60
CA ARG A 26 4.47 -4.65 -10.43
C ARG A 26 4.69 -4.39 -11.92
N ILE A 27 4.48 -3.15 -12.37
CA ILE A 27 4.67 -2.76 -13.78
C ILE A 27 6.07 -2.19 -14.01
N CYS A 28 6.50 -1.27 -13.15
CA CYS A 28 7.74 -0.51 -13.32
C CYS A 28 8.72 -0.64 -12.16
N TRP A 29 8.36 -1.39 -11.11
CA TRP A 29 9.16 -1.59 -9.89
C TRP A 29 9.43 -0.31 -9.09
N HIS A 30 8.57 0.70 -9.23
CA HIS A 30 8.59 1.89 -8.39
C HIS A 30 8.05 1.56 -7.00
N VAL A 31 8.79 1.95 -5.96
CA VAL A 31 8.38 1.79 -4.56
C VAL A 31 7.72 3.09 -4.08
N TYR A 32 6.48 2.98 -3.62
CA TYR A 32 5.81 4.01 -2.84
C TYR A 32 6.22 3.87 -1.37
N ASP A 33 6.87 4.90 -0.83
CA ASP A 33 7.20 5.02 0.59
C ASP A 33 6.21 5.99 1.26
N PRO A 34 5.36 5.54 2.20
CA PRO A 34 4.49 6.42 2.97
C PRO A 34 5.22 7.55 3.67
N ALA A 35 6.45 7.33 4.14
CA ALA A 35 7.24 8.33 4.84
C ALA A 35 7.67 9.48 3.92
N GLU A 36 7.85 9.22 2.62
CA GLU A 36 8.16 10.24 1.60
C GLU A 36 6.91 10.81 0.94
N GLY A 37 5.85 9.99 0.81
CA GLY A 37 4.65 10.31 0.05
C GLY A 37 4.91 10.24 -1.46
N ASP A 38 4.27 11.13 -2.22
CA ASP A 38 4.45 11.21 -3.68
C ASP A 38 4.33 12.67 -4.13
N GLU A 39 5.48 13.32 -4.40
CA GLU A 39 5.48 14.72 -4.82
C GLU A 39 4.79 14.95 -6.17
N PHE A 40 4.78 13.94 -7.05
CA PHE A 40 4.26 14.08 -8.41
C PHE A 40 2.74 14.14 -8.40
N GLU A 41 2.11 13.26 -7.62
CA GLU A 41 0.66 13.25 -7.37
C GLU A 41 0.24 14.19 -6.22
N GLN A 42 1.19 14.98 -5.68
CA GLN A 42 0.96 15.94 -4.58
C GLN A 42 0.47 15.28 -3.28
N ILE A 43 0.94 14.07 -3.01
CA ILE A 43 0.69 13.32 -1.78
C ILE A 43 1.76 13.71 -0.75
N PRO A 44 1.37 14.23 0.42
CA PRO A 44 2.33 14.63 1.43
C PRO A 44 3.02 13.42 2.09
N PRO A 45 4.23 13.60 2.64
CA PRO A 45 4.89 12.58 3.44
C PRO A 45 4.05 12.22 4.67
N GLY A 46 4.13 10.95 5.07
CA GLY A 46 3.29 10.35 6.12
C GLY A 46 1.91 9.90 5.65
N THR A 47 1.66 9.86 4.33
CA THR A 47 0.38 9.36 3.80
C THR A 47 0.49 7.84 3.59
N PRO A 48 -0.25 7.01 4.35
CA PRO A 48 -0.22 5.58 4.15
C PRO A 48 -0.87 5.19 2.83
N PHE A 49 -0.42 4.09 2.24
CA PHE A 49 -0.97 3.63 0.96
C PHE A 49 -2.48 3.41 1.04
N ALA A 50 -3.00 2.91 2.16
CA ALA A 50 -4.45 2.75 2.38
C ALA A 50 -5.23 4.06 2.20
N ASP A 51 -4.66 5.20 2.62
CA ASP A 51 -5.31 6.52 2.59
C ASP A 51 -5.14 7.26 1.24
N LEU A 52 -4.34 6.71 0.32
CA LEU A 52 -4.23 7.24 -1.03
C LEU A 52 -5.59 7.25 -1.74
N PRO A 53 -5.90 8.31 -2.49
CA PRO A 53 -7.18 8.42 -3.18
C PRO A 53 -7.34 7.33 -4.24
N GLU A 54 -8.59 6.94 -4.55
CA GLU A 54 -8.89 5.89 -5.55
C GLU A 54 -8.41 6.23 -6.96
N HIS A 55 -8.22 7.52 -7.25
CA HIS A 55 -7.72 8.00 -8.54
C HIS A 55 -6.20 8.07 -8.60
N TRP A 56 -5.49 7.80 -7.49
CA TRP A 56 -4.04 7.83 -7.46
C TRP A 56 -3.45 6.79 -8.41
N ARG A 57 -2.39 7.19 -9.11
CA ARG A 57 -1.67 6.35 -10.07
C ARG A 57 -0.18 6.38 -9.80
N CYS A 58 0.50 5.31 -10.19
CA CYS A 58 1.95 5.23 -10.10
C CYS A 58 2.59 6.43 -10.85
N PRO A 59 3.40 7.26 -10.19
CA PRO A 59 3.98 8.46 -10.79
C PRO A 59 4.98 8.14 -11.93
N GLN A 60 5.46 6.90 -11.99
CA GLN A 60 6.41 6.43 -13.01
C GLN A 60 5.73 5.86 -14.26
N CYS A 61 4.58 5.18 -14.13
CA CYS A 61 3.99 4.40 -15.22
C CYS A 61 2.47 4.51 -15.39
N ASP A 62 1.81 5.35 -14.59
CA ASP A 62 0.36 5.58 -14.61
C ASP A 62 -0.50 4.35 -14.25
N ALA A 63 0.12 3.30 -13.70
CA ALA A 63 -0.57 2.11 -13.23
C ALA A 63 -1.47 2.43 -12.02
N GLU A 64 -2.62 1.75 -11.94
CA GLU A 64 -3.57 1.89 -10.84
C GLU A 64 -3.00 1.37 -9.49
N LYS A 65 -3.54 1.89 -8.39
CA LYS A 65 -3.21 1.50 -7.00
C LYS A 65 -3.24 -0.03 -6.77
N GLY A 66 -4.15 -0.75 -7.45
CA GLY A 66 -4.25 -2.22 -7.35
C GLY A 66 -3.07 -3.00 -7.95
N MET A 67 -2.14 -2.34 -8.65
CA MET A 67 -0.95 -2.97 -9.21
C MET A 67 0.24 -3.01 -8.24
N PHE A 68 0.10 -2.40 -7.08
CA PHE A 68 1.12 -2.38 -6.04
C PHE A 68 0.98 -3.57 -5.08
N LEU A 69 2.12 -4.11 -4.64
CA LEU A 69 2.18 -5.13 -3.61
C LEU A 69 3.03 -4.65 -2.43
N PRO A 70 2.64 -4.97 -1.18
CA PRO A 70 3.48 -4.71 -0.02
C PRO A 70 4.80 -5.44 -0.16
N ILE A 71 5.89 -4.72 0.09
CA ILE A 71 7.21 -5.30 0.22
C ILE A 71 7.54 -5.34 1.71
N GLU A 72 7.82 -6.54 2.21
CA GLU A 72 8.45 -6.71 3.51
C GLU A 72 9.93 -6.38 3.30
N GLU A 73 10.37 -5.19 3.69
CA GLU A 73 11.80 -4.89 3.78
C GLU A 73 12.40 -5.67 4.96
N ASP A 74 12.51 -6.98 4.78
CA ASP A 74 13.39 -7.83 5.56
C ASP A 74 14.81 -7.61 5.03
N GLN A 75 15.47 -6.54 5.48
CA GLN A 75 16.92 -6.40 5.31
C GLN A 75 17.60 -6.54 6.68
N GLU A 76 17.98 -7.80 6.89
CA GLU A 76 18.96 -8.44 7.78
C GLU A 76 20.03 -7.55 8.47
N ASP A 77 20.41 -8.03 9.66
CA ASP A 77 21.42 -7.61 10.66
C ASP A 77 22.80 -7.17 10.13
#